data_AF-A0A5K7ZIL4-F1
#
_entry.id   AF-A0A5K7ZIL4-F1
#
_cell.length_a   1.000
_cell.length_b   1.000
_cell.length_c   1.000
_cell.angle_alpha   90.00
_cell.angle_beta   90.00
_cell.angle_gamma   90.00
#
_symmetry.space_group_name_H-M   'P 1'
#
loop_
_entity.id
_entity.type
_entity.pdbx_description
1 polymer ?
#
loop_
_entity_poly.entity_id
_entity_poly.type
_entity_poly.pdbx_seq_one_letter_code
_entity_poly.pdbx_strand_id
1 'polypeptide(L)'
;MLMQGDRVLSVFDIVLGGAPEGDKLEEGDWRTPEGRYTIDWRNPDSRFYKSLHISYPSPKDKRQSAAEGVDPGGMIMVHGYPPEAKTNPEKYEGQDWTDGCIALKNKDMDIVWQAVDDGTPIEIYP
;
A
#
# COMPACT_ATOMS: atom_id res chain seq x y z
N MET A 1 4.82 -8.41 -5.69
CA MET A 1 5.67 -9.62 -5.49
C MET A 1 6.53 -9.42 -4.25
N LEU A 2 6.88 -10.49 -3.53
CA LEU A 2 7.90 -10.48 -2.48
C LEU A 2 9.17 -11.14 -3.01
N MET A 3 10.29 -10.42 -2.93
CA MET A 3 11.57 -10.82 -3.54
C MET A 3 12.72 -10.78 -2.53
N GLN A 4 13.68 -11.68 -2.72
CA GLN A 4 14.98 -11.65 -2.04
C GLN A 4 16.08 -11.67 -3.11
N GLY A 5 16.71 -10.52 -3.33
CA GLY A 5 17.53 -10.31 -4.53
C GLY A 5 16.68 -10.52 -5.78
N ASP A 6 17.18 -11.33 -6.72
CA ASP A 6 16.48 -11.64 -7.96
C ASP A 6 15.47 -12.80 -7.84
N ARG A 7 15.34 -13.40 -6.65
CA ARG A 7 14.46 -14.54 -6.42
C ARG A 7 13.07 -14.08 -5.96
N VAL A 8 12.04 -14.49 -6.70
CA VAL A 8 10.64 -14.38 -6.25
C VAL A 8 10.37 -15.42 -5.15
N LEU A 9 10.01 -14.96 -3.96
CA LEU A 9 9.63 -15.80 -2.83
C LEU A 9 8.13 -16.07 -2.81
N SER A 10 7.32 -15.05 -3.13
CA SER A 10 5.86 -15.17 -3.13
C SER A 10 5.22 -14.12 -4.04
N VAL A 11 4.04 -14.45 -4.56
CA VAL A 11 3.16 -13.56 -5.33
C VAL A 11 1.82 -13.56 -4.63
N PHE A 12 1.22 -12.39 -4.47
CA PHE A 12 -0.02 -12.18 -3.73
C PHE A 12 -1.00 -11.40 -4.59
N ASP A 13 -2.28 -11.70 -4.43
CA ASP A 13 -3.33 -10.81 -4.90
C ASP A 13 -3.36 -9.57 -4.00
N ILE A 14 -3.45 -8.39 -4.62
CA ILE A 14 -3.53 -7.10 -3.93
C ILE A 14 -4.82 -6.37 -4.30
N VAL A 15 -5.20 -5.44 -3.43
CA VAL A 15 -6.24 -4.43 -3.68
C VAL A 15 -5.57 -3.08 -3.60
N LEU A 16 -5.87 -2.22 -4.57
CA LEU A 16 -5.33 -0.87 -4.70
C LEU A 16 -6.37 0.21 -4.38
N GLY A 17 -5.98 1.45 -4.65
CA GLY A 17 -6.85 2.60 -4.62
C GLY A 17 -8.01 2.49 -5.62
N GLY A 18 -9.19 2.97 -5.23
CA GLY A 18 -10.40 2.91 -6.07
C GLY A 18 -10.34 3.73 -7.38
N ALA A 19 -9.32 4.56 -7.56
CA ALA A 19 -9.01 5.25 -8.81
C ALA A 19 -7.73 4.64 -9.43
N PRO A 20 -7.85 3.71 -10.39
CA PRO A 20 -6.70 2.97 -10.91
C PRO A 20 -5.89 3.75 -11.95
N GLU A 21 -6.38 4.92 -12.40
CA GLU A 21 -5.73 5.70 -13.44
C GLU A 21 -4.86 6.82 -12.87
N GLY A 22 -3.55 6.66 -13.07
CA GLY A 22 -2.52 7.67 -12.83
C GLY A 22 -1.91 7.64 -11.43
N ASP A 23 -0.76 8.29 -11.32
CA ASP A 23 -0.01 8.45 -10.07
C ASP A 23 -0.79 9.28 -9.04
N LYS A 24 -0.57 9.00 -7.77
CA LYS A 24 -1.16 9.73 -6.65
C LYS A 24 -0.65 11.18 -6.62
N LEU A 25 -1.57 12.14 -6.53
CA LEU A 25 -1.27 13.57 -6.49
C LEU A 25 -1.87 14.28 -5.28
N GLU A 26 -3.04 13.84 -4.80
CA GLU A 26 -3.80 14.54 -3.76
C GLU A 26 -4.31 13.58 -2.67
N GLU A 27 -4.37 14.04 -1.43
CA GLU A 27 -5.06 13.34 -0.35
C GLU A 27 -6.53 13.13 -0.71
N GLY A 28 -6.97 11.87 -0.69
CA GLY A 28 -8.36 11.53 -1.06
C GLY A 28 -8.63 11.45 -2.56
N ASP A 29 -7.61 11.40 -3.43
CA ASP A 29 -7.77 11.11 -4.87
C ASP A 29 -7.98 9.61 -5.20
N TRP A 30 -7.95 8.74 -4.18
CA TRP A 30 -8.14 7.28 -4.29
C TRP A 30 -7.11 6.57 -5.17
N ARG A 31 -5.97 7.19 -5.47
CA ARG A 31 -4.90 6.59 -6.26
C ARG A 31 -3.83 5.97 -5.38
N THR A 32 -3.30 4.83 -5.80
CA THR A 32 -2.06 4.27 -5.22
C THR A 32 -0.86 4.93 -5.88
N PRO A 33 0.15 5.40 -5.11
CA PRO A 33 1.31 6.06 -5.70
C PRO A 33 2.18 5.10 -6.52
N GLU A 34 2.77 5.60 -7.60
CA GLU A 34 3.68 4.87 -8.47
C GLU A 34 5.12 5.35 -8.25
N GLY A 35 6.03 4.42 -7.95
CA GLY A 35 7.42 4.76 -7.74
C GLY A 35 8.17 3.81 -6.81
N ARG A 36 9.29 4.31 -6.29
CA ARG A 36 10.17 3.57 -5.38
C ARG A 36 10.11 4.20 -4.00
N TYR A 37 9.79 3.38 -3.00
CA TYR A 37 9.67 3.75 -1.61
C TYR A 37 10.40 2.74 -0.72
N THR A 38 10.43 3.01 0.57
CA THR A 38 10.87 2.05 1.58
C THR A 38 9.77 1.84 2.61
N ILE A 39 9.69 0.65 3.18
CA ILE A 39 8.92 0.45 4.42
C ILE A 39 9.64 1.20 5.54
N ASP A 40 9.04 2.22 6.13
CA ASP A 40 9.73 3.08 7.12
C ASP A 40 9.27 2.85 8.56
N TRP A 41 8.04 2.37 8.78
CA TRP A 41 7.55 1.93 10.08
C TRP A 41 6.42 0.91 9.97
N ARG A 42 6.16 0.23 11.10
CA ARG A 42 5.16 -0.84 11.23
C ARG A 42 4.20 -0.58 12.39
N ASN A 43 2.94 -0.94 12.22
CA ASN A 43 1.88 -0.85 13.23
C ASN A 43 1.15 -2.20 13.38
N PRO A 44 1.39 -2.94 14.48
CA PRO A 44 0.70 -4.19 14.76
C PRO A 44 -0.76 -4.00 15.22
N ASP A 45 -1.09 -2.83 15.77
CA ASP A 45 -2.39 -2.47 16.35
C ASP A 45 -3.24 -1.62 15.38
N SER A 46 -3.14 -1.92 14.09
CA SER A 46 -3.89 -1.22 13.05
C SER A 46 -5.40 -1.38 13.24
N ARG A 47 -6.18 -0.40 12.76
CA ARG A 47 -7.65 -0.56 12.60
C ARG A 47 -8.00 -1.66 11.58
N PHE A 48 -7.05 -1.95 10.68
CA PHE A 48 -7.04 -3.09 9.79
C PHE A 48 -6.21 -4.22 10.40
N TYR A 49 -5.97 -5.31 9.67
CA TYR A 49 -5.09 -6.37 10.13
C TYR A 49 -3.61 -6.07 9.84
N LYS A 50 -2.87 -5.53 10.83
CA LYS A 50 -1.47 -5.09 10.71
C LYS A 50 -1.25 -4.08 9.58
N SER A 51 -0.24 -3.23 9.69
CA SER A 51 0.08 -2.32 8.58
C SER A 51 1.54 -1.89 8.58
N LEU A 52 2.09 -1.73 7.39
CA LEU A 52 3.43 -1.23 7.11
C LEU A 52 3.27 0.07 6.34
N HIS A 53 3.89 1.16 6.79
CA HIS A 53 3.88 2.42 6.07
C HIS A 53 4.97 2.43 5.02
N ILE A 54 4.68 3.02 3.87
CA ILE A 54 5.70 3.28 2.85
C ILE A 54 6.13 4.73 2.93
N SER A 55 7.37 5.04 2.57
CA SER A 55 7.96 6.38 2.63
C SER A 55 7.40 7.39 1.61
N TYR A 56 6.13 7.25 1.21
CA TYR A 56 5.38 8.24 0.45
C TYR A 56 4.98 9.40 1.38
N PRO A 57 4.99 10.66 0.93
CA PRO A 57 5.39 11.10 -0.41
C PRO A 57 6.91 11.29 -0.53
N SER A 58 7.45 10.89 -1.68
CA SER A 58 8.84 11.14 -2.06
C SER A 58 9.06 12.64 -2.37
N PRO A 59 10.32 13.11 -2.48
CA PRO A 59 10.58 14.47 -2.94
C PRO A 59 10.02 14.77 -4.34
N LYS A 60 9.86 13.77 -5.20
CA LYS A 60 9.23 13.92 -6.52
C LYS A 60 7.74 14.19 -6.35
N ASP A 61 7.07 13.37 -5.57
CA ASP A 61 5.62 13.42 -5.32
C ASP A 61 5.26 14.78 -4.69
N LYS A 62 6.00 15.21 -3.66
CA LYS A 62 5.84 16.54 -3.04
C LYS A 62 5.96 17.68 -4.04
N ARG A 63 6.89 17.60 -5.00
CA ARG A 63 7.06 18.63 -6.03
C ARG A 63 5.91 18.61 -7.03
N GLN A 64 5.41 17.44 -7.42
CA GLN A 64 4.27 17.30 -8.33
C GLN A 64 3.00 17.87 -7.70
N SER A 65 2.67 17.45 -6.48
CA SER A 65 1.50 17.99 -5.76
C SER A 65 1.61 19.49 -5.51
N ALA A 66 2.80 19.99 -5.14
CA ALA A 66 3.02 21.43 -4.95
C ALA A 66 2.86 22.24 -6.25
N ALA A 67 3.23 21.68 -7.41
CA ALA A 67 3.03 22.34 -8.70
C ALA A 67 1.54 22.46 -9.07
N GLU A 68 0.73 21.51 -8.63
CA GLU A 68 -0.74 21.51 -8.79
C GLU A 68 -1.48 22.21 -7.64
N GLY A 69 -0.77 22.64 -6.59
CA GLY A 69 -1.34 23.35 -5.45
C GLY A 69 -2.15 22.47 -4.49
N VAL A 70 -1.88 21.16 -4.45
CA VAL A 70 -2.59 20.16 -3.64
C VAL A 70 -1.67 19.51 -2.60
N ASP A 71 -2.25 18.92 -1.55
CA ASP A 71 -1.52 18.14 -0.55
C ASP A 71 -1.47 16.66 -0.98
N PRO A 72 -0.29 16.04 -1.13
CA PRO A 72 -0.19 14.61 -1.48
C PRO A 72 -0.77 13.66 -0.41
N GLY A 73 -0.96 14.14 0.82
CA GLY A 73 -1.17 13.32 2.01
C GLY A 73 0.11 12.59 2.43
N GLY A 74 -0.04 11.46 3.10
CA GLY A 74 1.12 10.66 3.49
C GLY A 74 0.86 9.26 4.03
N MET A 75 -0.36 8.93 4.43
CA MET A 75 -0.66 7.66 5.08
C MET A 75 -0.90 6.51 4.08
N ILE A 76 0.09 6.24 3.21
CA ILE A 76 0.04 5.09 2.30
C ILE A 76 0.63 3.87 2.99
N MET A 77 -0.21 2.85 3.14
CA MET A 77 0.08 1.65 3.91
C MET A 77 -0.02 0.40 3.04
N VAL A 78 0.83 -0.59 3.31
CA VAL A 78 0.55 -2.00 3.00
C VAL A 78 -0.12 -2.60 4.22
N HIS A 79 -1.35 -3.10 4.09
CA HIS A 79 -2.11 -3.60 5.25
C HIS A 79 -2.94 -4.83 4.93
N GLY A 80 -3.36 -5.55 5.98
CA GLY A 80 -4.33 -6.63 5.85
C GLY A 80 -5.76 -6.11 5.70
N TYR A 81 -6.71 -7.01 5.50
CA TYR A 81 -8.13 -6.67 5.40
C TYR A 81 -8.73 -6.27 6.75
N PRO A 82 -9.80 -5.45 6.73
CA PRO A 82 -10.49 -5.03 7.95
C PRO A 82 -11.23 -6.21 8.62
N PRO A 83 -11.58 -6.10 9.92
CA PRO A 83 -12.30 -7.15 10.65
C PRO A 83 -13.58 -7.65 9.94
N GLU A 84 -14.29 -6.77 9.26
CA GLU A 84 -15.52 -7.03 8.50
C GLU A 84 -15.30 -8.01 7.33
N ALA A 85 -14.08 -8.14 6.82
CA ALA A 85 -13.77 -9.10 5.76
C ALA A 85 -13.94 -10.55 6.20
N LYS A 86 -13.96 -10.84 7.51
CA LYS A 86 -14.23 -12.18 8.03
C LYS A 86 -15.67 -12.63 7.79
N THR A 87 -16.61 -11.69 7.80
CA THR A 87 -18.05 -11.97 7.65
C THR A 87 -18.56 -11.65 6.24
N ASN A 88 -17.84 -10.83 5.48
CA ASN A 88 -18.17 -10.51 4.09
C ASN A 88 -16.90 -10.43 3.23
N PRO A 89 -16.22 -11.56 2.97
CA PRO A 89 -14.96 -11.58 2.23
C PRO A 89 -15.12 -11.07 0.79
N GLU A 90 -16.25 -11.37 0.15
CA GLU A 90 -16.50 -11.04 -1.27
C GLU A 90 -16.54 -9.52 -1.52
N LYS A 91 -16.86 -8.71 -0.50
CA LYS A 91 -16.79 -7.25 -0.59
C LYS A 91 -15.34 -6.73 -0.69
N TYR A 92 -14.38 -7.45 -0.11
CA TYR A 92 -13.00 -7.00 0.00
C TYR A 92 -12.04 -7.76 -0.94
N GLU A 93 -12.55 -8.75 -1.66
CA GLU A 93 -11.78 -9.55 -2.61
C GLU A 93 -12.10 -9.14 -4.06
N GLY A 94 -11.07 -8.84 -4.85
CA GLY A 94 -11.18 -8.69 -6.30
C GLY A 94 -11.68 -7.34 -6.83
N GLN A 95 -11.96 -6.37 -5.96
CA GLN A 95 -12.26 -4.99 -6.35
C GLN A 95 -11.40 -4.01 -5.56
N ASP A 96 -10.86 -2.99 -6.22
CA ASP A 96 -10.11 -1.91 -5.59
C ASP A 96 -11.04 -1.02 -4.75
N TRP A 97 -10.64 -0.75 -3.51
CA TRP A 97 -11.49 -0.05 -2.54
C TRP A 97 -10.74 0.87 -1.59
N THR A 98 -9.40 0.88 -1.62
CA THR A 98 -8.65 1.71 -0.68
C THR A 98 -8.65 3.17 -1.12
N ASP A 99 -8.24 4.07 -0.22
CA ASP A 99 -7.98 5.48 -0.55
C ASP A 99 -6.58 5.71 -1.17
N GLY A 100 -5.91 4.62 -1.59
CA GLY A 100 -4.55 4.61 -2.16
C GLY A 100 -3.58 3.65 -1.47
N CYS A 101 -3.98 3.04 -0.35
CA CYS A 101 -3.23 1.96 0.28
C CYS A 101 -3.18 0.68 -0.57
N ILE A 102 -2.32 -0.26 -0.19
CA ILE A 102 -2.22 -1.60 -0.79
C ILE A 102 -2.73 -2.60 0.24
N ALA A 103 -3.87 -3.24 -0.03
CA ALA A 103 -4.43 -4.22 0.88
C ALA A 103 -4.14 -5.66 0.42
N LEU A 104 -3.94 -6.55 1.39
CA LEU A 104 -3.68 -7.99 1.22
C LEU A 104 -4.61 -8.78 2.12
N LYS A 105 -4.89 -10.05 1.78
CA LYS A 105 -5.56 -10.96 2.73
C LYS A 105 -4.70 -11.10 4.00
N ASN A 106 -5.35 -11.26 5.15
CA ASN A 106 -4.65 -11.29 6.45
C ASN A 106 -3.55 -12.36 6.52
N LYS A 107 -3.81 -13.54 5.94
CA LYS A 107 -2.82 -14.64 5.85
C LYS A 107 -1.58 -14.26 5.03
N ASP A 108 -1.75 -13.43 4.00
CA ASP A 108 -0.66 -13.00 3.11
C ASP A 108 0.09 -11.83 3.76
N MET A 109 -0.65 -10.96 4.45
CA MET A 109 -0.08 -9.93 5.32
C MET A 109 0.80 -10.53 6.43
N ASP A 110 0.45 -11.70 6.98
CA ASP A 110 1.31 -12.40 7.94
C ASP A 110 2.65 -12.83 7.35
N ILE A 111 2.67 -13.28 6.09
CA ILE A 111 3.89 -13.66 5.38
C ILE A 111 4.75 -12.41 5.15
N VAL A 112 4.14 -11.33 4.64
CA VAL A 112 4.83 -10.05 4.41
C VAL A 112 5.39 -9.50 5.73
N TRP A 113 4.60 -9.50 6.80
CA TRP A 113 4.99 -9.00 8.11
C TRP A 113 6.22 -9.69 8.69
N GLN A 114 6.36 -11.01 8.46
CA GLN A 114 7.50 -11.78 8.95
C GLN A 114 8.73 -11.65 8.06
N ALA A 115 8.56 -11.35 6.78
CA ALA A 115 9.64 -11.32 5.80
C ALA A 115 10.23 -9.93 5.56
N VAL A 116 9.53 -8.86 5.97
CA VAL A 116 9.86 -7.48 5.63
C VAL A 116 10.28 -6.69 6.86
N ASP A 117 11.51 -6.19 6.83
CA ASP A 117 12.07 -5.29 7.83
C ASP A 117 11.91 -3.81 7.44
N ASP A 118 12.01 -2.91 8.41
CA ASP A 118 12.05 -1.48 8.13
C ASP A 118 13.32 -1.18 7.30
N GLY A 119 13.20 -0.31 6.30
CA GLY A 119 14.19 -0.06 5.26
C GLY A 119 14.08 -0.97 4.03
N THR A 120 13.20 -1.98 4.03
CA THR A 120 12.99 -2.82 2.84
C THR A 120 12.41 -1.98 1.70
N PRO A 121 12.99 -2.05 0.48
CA PRO A 121 12.47 -1.32 -0.67
C PRO A 121 11.14 -1.92 -1.16
N ILE A 122 10.26 -1.04 -1.65
CA ILE A 122 9.04 -1.39 -2.37
C ILE A 122 9.00 -0.58 -3.67
N GLU A 123 8.65 -1.25 -4.75
CA GLU A 123 8.46 -0.65 -6.07
C GLU A 123 7.02 -0.87 -6.50
N ILE A 124 6.36 0.22 -6.91
CA ILE A 124 4.97 0.24 -7.36
C ILE A 124 4.98 0.74 -8.80
N TYR A 125 4.40 -0.05 -9.69
CA TYR A 125 4.38 0.16 -11.14
C TYR A 125 2.93 0.26 -11.64
N PRO A 126 2.69 0.91 -12.80
CA PRO A 126 1.39 0.91 -13.49
C PRO A 126 0.92 -0.50 -13.90
#